data_AF-A0A957UWG9-F1
#
_entry.id   AF-A0A957UWG9-F1
#
_cell.length_a   1.000
_cell.length_b   1.000
_cell.length_c   1.000
_cell.angle_alpha   90.00
_cell.angle_beta   90.00
_cell.angle_gamma   90.00
#
_symmetry.space_group_name_H-M   'P 1'
#
loop_
_entity.id
_entity.type
_entity.pdbx_description
1 polymer ?
#
loop_
_entity_poly.entity_id
_entity_poly.type
_entity_poly.pdbx_seq_one_letter_code
_entity_poly.pdbx_strand_id
1 'polypeptide(L)'
;MLPEPRLARQIVETLGQSGTPLSKGVSYYNAGNESLLNAIDTHYLGAYLADGGAVFKLVVGDYGAGKSHFLYCVRDRAWQRNFAVSKVDLSPKESPYDDQRRVYAAVASALIWHELGGIAEDEQGLGRFLEGTLRRLVAPHGLDLADEGAEDLPEVRALLHTVATTPIDSLSYDKAIQGYLTALLRGQTRRLEALERWLHGEEVSPEDMRDLRTIGVTEKINKNNAFKMLRSLCQAVRALGYTGLALLFDEGDRMLSIGGKAEKTATDNLREVIDRCREDLPGALFMYAVPPDFLNTVVPKYPALQQRVQAANYFSRSNPFSPQIDLEHLDVPDEELLEQIGYRLLPIFELAYGGKLDQALQTANIHALSAAARAAYLAISHRRLFVKTLITEWYRQKEEGEVALTPEVASALIRGQSDALNLLADAQQSPY
;
A
#
# COMPACT_ATOMS: atom_id res chain seq x y z
N MET A 1 -2.76 7.56 21.38
CA MET A 1 -3.82 8.33 20.70
C MET A 1 -4.82 7.31 20.16
N LEU A 2 -6.12 7.51 20.30
CA LEU A 2 -7.15 6.61 19.80
C LEU A 2 -7.75 7.16 18.50
N PRO A 3 -8.28 6.31 17.61
CA PRO A 3 -9.01 6.75 16.42
C PRO A 3 -10.31 7.47 16.81
N GLU A 4 -10.94 8.15 15.85
CA GLU A 4 -12.32 8.60 16.04
C GLU A 4 -13.29 7.40 16.13
N PRO A 5 -14.45 7.53 16.80
CA PRO A 5 -15.38 6.42 17.02
C PRO A 5 -15.82 5.69 15.75
N ARG A 6 -16.04 6.42 14.65
CA ARG A 6 -16.42 5.82 13.36
C ARG A 6 -15.30 4.96 12.79
N LEU A 7 -14.06 5.43 12.82
CA LEU A 7 -12.90 4.66 12.37
C LEU A 7 -12.62 3.48 13.30
N ALA A 8 -12.78 3.66 14.62
CA ALA A 8 -12.70 2.57 15.59
C ALA A 8 -13.66 1.44 15.23
N ARG A 9 -14.91 1.79 14.88
CA ARG A 9 -15.93 0.83 14.45
C ARG A 9 -15.52 0.06 13.20
N GLN A 10 -15.05 0.77 12.18
CA GLN A 10 -14.59 0.14 10.93
C GLN A 10 -13.39 -0.80 11.14
N ILE A 11 -12.44 -0.39 11.99
CA ILE A 11 -11.28 -1.21 12.37
C ILE A 11 -11.76 -2.53 12.97
N VAL A 12 -12.62 -2.46 13.99
CA VAL A 12 -13.07 -3.67 14.71
C VAL A 12 -13.93 -4.56 13.83
N GLU A 13 -14.84 -4.01 13.02
CA GLU A 13 -15.67 -4.80 12.10
C GLU A 13 -14.83 -5.53 11.05
N THR A 14 -13.85 -4.85 10.46
CA THR A 14 -12.98 -5.45 9.43
C THR A 14 -12.10 -6.55 10.03
N LEU A 15 -11.46 -6.26 11.17
CA LEU A 15 -10.62 -7.25 11.86
C LEU A 15 -11.43 -8.44 12.40
N GLY A 16 -12.66 -8.22 12.85
CA GLY A 16 -13.56 -9.30 13.31
C GLY A 16 -14.05 -10.20 12.17
N GLN A 17 -14.26 -9.65 10.97
CA GLN A 17 -14.72 -10.43 9.81
C GLN A 17 -13.62 -11.28 9.19
N SER A 18 -12.47 -10.68 8.86
CA SER A 18 -11.42 -11.34 8.08
C SER A 18 -10.09 -11.51 8.82
N GLY A 19 -9.88 -10.79 9.94
CA GLY A 19 -8.59 -10.65 10.59
C GLY A 19 -7.53 -9.95 9.72
N THR A 20 -7.94 -9.30 8.62
CA THR A 20 -7.06 -8.52 7.75
C THR A 20 -7.08 -7.06 8.16
N PRO A 21 -5.95 -6.33 8.06
CA PRO A 21 -5.91 -4.92 8.40
C PRO A 21 -6.86 -4.12 7.52
N LEU A 22 -7.61 -3.18 8.13
CA LEU A 22 -8.32 -2.14 7.40
C LEU A 22 -7.29 -1.24 6.70
N SER A 23 -7.63 -0.74 5.50
CA SER A 23 -6.73 0.18 4.80
C SER A 23 -6.42 1.41 5.65
N LYS A 24 -7.35 1.99 6.42
CA LYS A 24 -7.10 3.11 7.35
C LYS A 24 -6.94 2.65 8.80
N GLY A 25 -6.10 3.36 9.56
CA GLY A 25 -6.00 3.21 11.01
C GLY A 25 -5.12 2.06 11.51
N VAL A 26 -4.32 1.44 10.64
CA VAL A 26 -3.37 0.37 11.02
C VAL A 26 -2.39 0.79 12.10
N SER A 27 -2.00 2.07 12.09
CA SER A 27 -1.04 2.66 13.04
C SER A 27 -1.55 2.67 14.49
N TYR A 28 -2.86 2.61 14.73
CA TYR A 28 -3.42 2.59 16.08
C TYR A 28 -3.17 1.28 16.83
N TYR A 29 -3.03 0.17 16.11
CA TYR A 29 -2.81 -1.16 16.70
C TYR A 29 -1.54 -1.86 16.20
N ASN A 30 -0.73 -1.17 15.37
CA ASN A 30 0.60 -1.64 14.97
C ASN A 30 1.47 -1.97 16.19
N ALA A 31 2.31 -3.00 16.13
CA ALA A 31 3.26 -3.34 17.20
C ALA A 31 4.48 -4.05 16.63
N GLY A 32 5.61 -3.98 17.35
CA GLY A 32 6.82 -4.77 17.10
C GLY A 32 7.67 -4.43 15.87
N ASN A 33 7.32 -3.46 15.03
CA ASN A 33 8.10 -3.10 13.85
C ASN A 33 8.52 -1.61 13.82
N GLU A 34 8.46 -0.93 14.96
CA GLU A 34 8.72 0.50 15.05
C GLU A 34 10.17 0.83 14.70
N SER A 35 11.14 -0.03 15.01
CA SER A 35 12.54 0.20 14.63
C SER A 35 12.73 0.19 13.11
N LEU A 36 12.06 -0.73 12.41
CA LEU A 36 12.09 -0.84 10.94
C LEU A 36 11.43 0.38 10.31
N LEU A 37 10.23 0.72 10.77
CA LEU A 37 9.51 1.88 10.27
C LEU A 37 10.28 3.17 10.53
N ASN A 38 10.92 3.33 11.70
CA ASN A 38 11.73 4.50 12.06
C ASN A 38 12.98 4.60 11.19
N ALA A 39 13.61 3.47 10.86
CA ALA A 39 14.72 3.43 9.93
C ALA A 39 14.29 3.84 8.51
N ILE A 40 13.13 3.38 8.03
CA ILE A 40 12.58 3.80 6.73
C ILE A 40 12.30 5.31 6.71
N ASP A 41 11.64 5.82 7.74
CA ASP A 41 11.31 7.24 7.83
C ASP A 41 12.57 8.12 7.89
N THR A 42 13.53 7.76 8.74
CA THR A 42 14.73 8.57 8.97
C THR A 42 15.70 8.52 7.79
N HIS A 43 15.98 7.33 7.24
CA HIS A 43 17.01 7.18 6.21
C HIS A 43 16.48 7.41 4.79
N TYR A 44 15.18 7.23 4.56
CA TYR A 44 14.60 7.31 3.22
C TYR A 44 13.57 8.42 3.09
N LEU A 45 12.39 8.29 3.72
CA LEU A 45 11.28 9.23 3.48
C LEU A 45 11.65 10.67 3.85
N GLY A 46 12.29 10.87 5.00
CA GLY A 46 12.71 12.19 5.49
C GLY A 46 14.08 12.66 5.02
N ALA A 47 14.78 11.89 4.17
CA ALA A 47 16.14 12.20 3.74
C ALA A 47 16.36 11.81 2.26
N TYR A 48 16.97 10.64 2.00
CA TYR A 48 17.47 10.26 0.67
C TYR A 48 16.44 10.40 -0.48
N LEU A 49 15.17 10.07 -0.22
CA LEU A 49 14.12 10.18 -1.24
C LEU A 49 13.62 11.62 -1.43
N ALA A 50 13.61 12.42 -0.36
CA ALA A 50 13.28 13.85 -0.45
C ALA A 50 14.29 14.57 -1.35
N ASP A 51 15.57 14.21 -1.25
CA ASP A 51 16.68 14.73 -2.06
C ASP A 51 16.69 14.21 -3.51
N GLY A 52 15.71 13.36 -3.89
CA GLY A 52 15.55 12.86 -5.25
C GLY A 52 16.21 11.51 -5.51
N GLY A 53 16.75 10.83 -4.50
CA GLY A 53 17.19 9.44 -4.60
C GLY A 53 16.02 8.47 -4.80
N ALA A 54 16.32 7.23 -5.16
CA ALA A 54 15.35 6.13 -5.22
C ALA A 54 15.87 4.88 -4.52
N VAL A 55 14.95 4.12 -3.93
CA VAL A 55 15.30 2.88 -3.23
C VAL A 55 14.30 1.79 -3.49
N PHE A 56 14.80 0.56 -3.55
CA PHE A 56 14.03 -0.66 -3.64
C PHE A 56 14.22 -1.50 -2.37
N LYS A 57 13.12 -2.07 -1.86
CA LYS A 57 13.09 -3.01 -0.74
C LYS A 57 12.16 -4.21 -1.03
N LEU A 58 12.55 -5.38 -0.55
CA LEU A 58 11.72 -6.57 -0.42
C LEU A 58 11.25 -6.65 1.03
N VAL A 59 9.95 -6.83 1.24
CA VAL A 59 9.34 -7.11 2.54
C VAL A 59 9.08 -8.61 2.60
N VAL A 60 9.88 -9.31 3.37
CA VAL A 60 9.92 -10.77 3.45
C VAL A 60 9.14 -11.21 4.69
N GLY A 61 8.25 -12.18 4.51
CA GLY A 61 7.60 -12.86 5.63
C GLY A 61 6.54 -13.82 5.14
N ASP A 62 6.22 -14.83 5.96
CA ASP A 62 5.22 -15.83 5.63
C ASP A 62 3.83 -15.24 5.37
N TYR A 63 2.93 -16.07 4.84
CA TYR A 63 1.51 -15.70 4.79
C TYR A 63 1.01 -15.44 6.22
N GLY A 64 0.21 -14.39 6.41
CA GLY A 64 -0.22 -13.97 7.74
C GLY A 64 0.84 -13.28 8.61
N ALA A 65 2.10 -13.13 8.18
CA ALA A 65 3.16 -12.43 8.93
C ALA A 65 2.95 -10.91 9.02
N GLY A 66 1.92 -10.36 8.37
CA GLY A 66 1.62 -8.92 8.42
C GLY A 66 2.29 -8.07 7.35
N LYS A 67 2.67 -8.67 6.21
CA LYS A 67 3.22 -7.94 5.04
C LYS A 67 2.35 -6.75 4.63
N SER A 68 1.06 -6.99 4.36
CA SER A 68 0.08 -5.94 4.02
C SER A 68 -0.03 -4.88 5.12
N HIS A 69 -0.03 -5.30 6.39
CA HIS A 69 -0.08 -4.40 7.54
C HIS A 69 1.15 -3.49 7.59
N PHE A 70 2.35 -4.04 7.37
CA PHE A 70 3.59 -3.29 7.31
C PHE A 70 3.59 -2.28 6.15
N LEU A 71 3.13 -2.68 4.96
CA LEU A 71 3.00 -1.76 3.82
C LEU A 71 2.06 -0.59 4.13
N TYR A 72 0.92 -0.83 4.78
CA TYR A 72 0.04 0.25 5.23
C TYR A 72 0.70 1.16 6.27
N CYS A 73 1.53 0.63 7.17
CA CYS A 73 2.29 1.46 8.12
C CYS A 73 3.33 2.34 7.41
N VAL A 74 3.99 1.82 6.38
CA VAL A 74 4.91 2.61 5.54
C VAL A 74 4.16 3.69 4.77
N ARG A 75 2.99 3.38 4.21
CA ARG A 75 2.12 4.35 3.54
C ARG A 75 1.72 5.50 4.47
N ASP A 76 1.28 5.20 5.70
CA ASP A 76 0.91 6.24 6.68
C ASP A 76 2.09 7.20 6.94
N ARG A 77 3.31 6.67 7.08
CA ARG A 77 4.53 7.49 7.24
C ARG A 77 4.88 8.27 5.97
N ALA A 78 4.68 7.68 4.80
CA ALA A 78 4.90 8.35 3.52
C ALA A 78 3.97 9.57 3.38
N TRP A 79 2.68 9.43 3.72
CA TRP A 79 1.74 10.55 3.73
C TRP A 79 2.13 11.65 4.73
N GLN A 80 2.59 11.29 5.94
CA GLN A 80 3.12 12.27 6.91
C GLN A 80 4.32 13.06 6.38
N ARG A 81 5.07 12.48 5.43
CA ARG A 81 6.19 13.12 4.73
C ARG A 81 5.81 13.72 3.38
N ASN A 82 4.51 13.88 3.10
CA ASN A 82 3.96 14.43 1.86
C ASN A 82 4.38 13.65 0.59
N PHE A 83 4.48 12.32 0.68
CA PHE A 83 4.63 11.45 -0.49
C PHE A 83 3.26 11.11 -1.07
N ALA A 84 3.19 11.01 -2.39
CA ALA A 84 2.12 10.28 -3.04
C ALA A 84 2.34 8.78 -2.83
N VAL A 85 1.26 7.99 -2.79
CA VAL A 85 1.37 6.54 -2.62
C VAL A 85 0.49 5.81 -3.62
N SER A 86 1.03 4.79 -4.27
CA SER A 86 0.28 3.80 -5.03
C SER A 86 0.46 2.45 -4.36
N LYS A 87 -0.66 1.79 -4.00
CA LYS A 87 -0.66 0.45 -3.41
C LYS A 87 -1.28 -0.53 -4.39
N VAL A 88 -0.45 -1.37 -5.00
CA VAL A 88 -0.86 -2.35 -6.01
C VAL A 88 -0.92 -3.73 -5.37
N ASP A 89 -2.08 -4.37 -5.40
CA ASP A 89 -2.23 -5.79 -5.06
C ASP A 89 -1.90 -6.62 -6.32
N LEU A 90 -0.88 -7.47 -6.24
CA LEU A 90 -0.35 -8.19 -7.40
C LEU A 90 -1.13 -9.49 -7.61
N SER A 91 -2.25 -9.43 -8.32
CA SER A 91 -2.95 -10.63 -8.78
C SER A 91 -2.45 -11.11 -10.16
N PRO A 92 -2.44 -12.43 -10.46
CA PRO A 92 -2.08 -12.95 -11.78
C PRO A 92 -2.96 -12.39 -12.92
N LYS A 93 -4.19 -11.96 -12.59
CA LYS A 93 -5.13 -11.36 -13.53
C LYS A 93 -4.94 -9.85 -13.68
N GLU A 94 -4.50 -9.13 -12.65
CA GLU A 94 -4.48 -7.66 -12.65
C GLU A 94 -3.10 -7.08 -12.96
N SER A 95 -2.00 -7.69 -12.51
CA SER A 95 -0.65 -7.22 -12.83
C SER A 95 0.31 -8.38 -13.10
N PRO A 96 0.42 -8.84 -14.36
CA PRO A 96 1.32 -9.90 -14.68
C PRO A 96 2.70 -9.26 -14.73
N TYR A 97 3.56 -9.79 -13.86
CA TYR A 97 4.95 -9.36 -13.73
C TYR A 97 5.75 -9.49 -15.03
N ASP A 98 5.17 -10.04 -16.10
CA ASP A 98 5.76 -10.19 -17.43
C ASP A 98 5.50 -8.99 -18.37
N ASP A 99 4.69 -8.01 -17.97
CA ASP A 99 4.30 -6.88 -18.82
C ASP A 99 4.48 -5.53 -18.13
N GLN A 100 5.54 -4.83 -18.52
CA GLN A 100 5.89 -3.49 -18.01
C GLN A 100 4.76 -2.46 -18.23
N ARG A 101 4.00 -2.55 -19.34
CA ARG A 101 2.86 -1.67 -19.58
C ARG A 101 1.78 -1.89 -18.50
N ARG A 102 1.54 -3.15 -18.14
CA ARG A 102 0.53 -3.50 -17.14
C ARG A 102 0.97 -3.10 -15.73
N VAL A 103 2.26 -3.19 -15.42
CA VAL A 103 2.81 -2.64 -14.17
C VAL A 103 2.57 -1.14 -14.08
N TYR A 104 2.89 -0.38 -15.14
CA TYR A 104 2.59 1.07 -15.16
C TYR A 104 1.09 1.35 -14.99
N ALA A 105 0.23 0.65 -15.74
CA ALA A 105 -1.21 0.83 -15.67
C ALA A 105 -1.76 0.52 -14.27
N ALA A 106 -1.29 -0.56 -13.64
CA ALA A 106 -1.65 -0.91 -12.27
C ALA A 106 -1.23 0.17 -11.28
N VAL A 107 -0.01 0.72 -11.41
CA VAL A 107 0.46 1.82 -10.57
C VAL A 107 -0.39 3.08 -10.75
N ALA A 108 -0.70 3.46 -11.99
CA ALA A 108 -1.52 4.65 -12.29
C ALA A 108 -2.95 4.48 -11.76
N SER A 109 -3.54 3.29 -11.91
CA SER A 109 -4.89 2.99 -11.38
C SER A 109 -4.94 2.88 -9.86
N ALA A 110 -3.85 2.46 -9.22
CA ALA A 110 -3.80 2.28 -7.77
C ALA A 110 -3.23 3.49 -7.01
N LEU A 111 -2.93 4.60 -7.69
CA LEU A 111 -2.47 5.82 -7.04
C LEU A 111 -3.58 6.35 -6.13
N ILE A 112 -3.24 6.62 -4.87
CA ILE A 112 -4.22 6.95 -3.84
C ILE A 112 -4.28 8.47 -3.64
N TRP A 113 -5.47 9.03 -3.81
CA TRP A 113 -5.79 10.35 -3.26
C TRP A 113 -6.18 10.20 -1.80
N HIS A 114 -5.39 10.82 -0.91
CA HIS A 114 -5.64 10.82 0.52
C HIS A 114 -5.69 12.26 1.03
N GLU A 115 -6.84 12.66 1.56
CA GLU A 115 -6.98 13.92 2.28
C GLU A 115 -6.51 13.72 3.73
N LEU A 116 -5.40 14.38 4.10
CA LEU A 116 -4.85 14.31 5.46
C LEU A 116 -5.88 14.82 6.48
N GLY A 117 -6.23 13.97 7.44
CA GLY A 117 -7.25 14.27 8.44
C GLY A 117 -8.70 14.15 7.93
N GLY A 118 -8.88 13.77 6.67
CA GLY A 118 -10.19 13.48 6.08
C GLY A 118 -10.76 12.14 6.56
N ILE A 119 -12.06 12.14 6.83
CA ILE A 119 -12.83 10.94 7.24
C ILE A 119 -13.39 10.20 6.01
N ALA A 120 -13.39 10.85 4.84
CA ALA A 120 -13.85 10.26 3.58
C ALA A 120 -13.03 9.03 3.20
N GLU A 121 -13.60 8.13 2.41
CA GLU A 121 -12.85 6.99 1.88
C GLU A 121 -11.75 7.48 0.94
N ASP A 122 -10.63 6.74 0.90
CA ASP A 122 -9.56 7.08 -0.03
C ASP A 122 -10.02 6.77 -1.46
N GLU A 123 -9.76 7.70 -2.37
CA GLU A 123 -10.04 7.52 -3.79
C GLU A 123 -8.81 6.99 -4.51
N GLN A 124 -9.02 6.23 -5.58
CA GLN A 124 -7.96 5.61 -6.36
C GLN A 124 -7.98 6.07 -7.81
N GLY A 125 -6.80 6.10 -8.41
CA GLY A 125 -6.56 6.45 -9.80
C GLY A 125 -5.82 7.77 -9.96
N LEU A 126 -4.95 7.83 -10.96
CA LEU A 126 -4.18 9.02 -11.29
C LEU A 126 -5.11 10.22 -11.60
N GLY A 127 -6.25 9.99 -12.26
CA GLY A 127 -7.27 11.03 -12.46
C GLY A 127 -7.76 11.64 -11.15
N ARG A 128 -8.21 10.80 -10.21
CA ARG A 128 -8.67 11.23 -8.88
C ARG A 128 -7.58 11.91 -8.06
N PHE A 129 -6.35 11.44 -8.17
CA PHE A 129 -5.19 12.06 -7.52
C PHE A 129 -4.92 13.48 -8.05
N LEU A 130 -4.98 13.69 -9.36
CA LEU A 130 -4.81 15.02 -9.97
C LEU A 130 -5.97 15.96 -9.62
N GLU A 131 -7.19 15.45 -9.70
CA GLU A 131 -8.41 16.17 -9.35
C GLU A 131 -8.37 16.62 -7.88
N GLY A 132 -8.11 15.70 -6.95
CA GLY A 132 -7.97 15.98 -5.53
C GLY A 132 -6.87 16.99 -5.23
N THR A 133 -5.72 16.87 -5.90
CA THR A 133 -4.59 17.80 -5.73
C THR A 133 -4.98 19.24 -6.11
N LEU A 134 -5.72 19.44 -7.22
CA LEU A 134 -6.25 20.75 -7.56
C LEU A 134 -7.36 21.19 -6.60
N ARG A 135 -8.29 20.29 -6.23
CA ARG A 135 -9.40 20.61 -5.30
C ARG A 135 -8.87 21.14 -3.97
N ARG A 136 -7.75 20.59 -3.47
CA ARG A 136 -7.08 21.08 -2.25
C ARG A 136 -6.62 22.53 -2.34
N LEU A 137 -6.31 23.03 -3.53
CA LEU A 137 -5.92 24.44 -3.76
C LEU A 137 -7.14 25.35 -3.95
N VAL A 138 -8.22 24.83 -4.51
CA VAL A 138 -9.40 25.63 -4.90
C VAL A 138 -10.45 25.71 -3.77
N ALA A 139 -10.73 24.59 -3.10
CA ALA A 139 -11.76 24.47 -2.07
C ALA A 139 -11.64 25.47 -0.89
N PRO A 140 -10.44 25.84 -0.40
CA PRO A 140 -10.29 26.86 0.65
C PRO A 140 -10.84 28.24 0.28
N HIS A 141 -11.00 28.52 -1.02
CA HIS A 141 -11.57 29.77 -1.52
C HIS A 141 -13.09 29.69 -1.74
N GLY A 142 -13.74 28.57 -1.41
CA GLY A 142 -15.17 28.37 -1.61
C GLY A 142 -15.58 28.18 -3.07
N LEU A 143 -14.64 27.80 -3.92
CA LEU A 143 -14.84 27.53 -5.35
C LEU A 143 -14.75 26.01 -5.63
N ASP A 144 -15.35 25.57 -6.72
CA ASP A 144 -15.09 24.28 -7.38
C ASP A 144 -14.12 24.45 -8.57
N LEU A 145 -13.57 23.35 -9.08
CA LEU A 145 -12.53 23.36 -10.12
C LEU A 145 -12.94 24.10 -11.40
N ALA A 146 -14.19 23.98 -11.81
CA ALA A 146 -14.71 24.57 -13.05
C ALA A 146 -15.40 25.94 -12.84
N ASP A 147 -15.35 26.48 -11.62
CA ASP A 147 -15.94 27.78 -11.33
C ASP A 147 -15.08 28.92 -11.92
N GLU A 148 -15.75 30.03 -12.25
CA GLU A 148 -15.07 31.23 -12.75
C GLU A 148 -14.09 31.76 -11.69
N GLY A 149 -12.84 31.97 -12.09
CA GLY A 149 -11.76 32.42 -11.21
C GLY A 149 -10.94 31.30 -10.56
N ALA A 150 -11.33 30.02 -10.66
CA ALA A 150 -10.53 28.90 -10.13
C ALA A 150 -9.14 28.80 -10.80
N GLU A 151 -9.07 28.96 -12.13
CA GLU A 151 -7.82 28.98 -12.91
C GLU A 151 -6.93 30.19 -12.56
N ASP A 152 -7.52 31.28 -12.05
CA ASP A 152 -6.82 32.54 -11.74
C ASP A 152 -6.24 32.62 -10.33
N LEU A 153 -6.57 31.66 -9.46
CA LEU A 153 -6.03 31.60 -8.10
C LEU A 153 -4.47 31.54 -8.15
N PRO A 154 -3.76 32.34 -7.34
CA PRO A 154 -2.30 32.38 -7.34
C PRO A 154 -1.64 31.00 -7.19
N GLU A 155 -2.19 30.16 -6.30
CA GLU A 155 -1.72 28.82 -5.97
C GLU A 155 -1.90 27.86 -7.16
N VAL A 156 -3.05 27.94 -7.83
CA VAL A 156 -3.35 27.15 -9.04
C VAL A 156 -2.42 27.56 -10.17
N ARG A 157 -2.25 28.86 -10.43
CA ARG A 157 -1.31 29.35 -11.45
C ARG A 157 0.14 28.95 -11.17
N ALA A 158 0.56 29.01 -9.90
CA ALA A 158 1.89 28.58 -9.49
C ALA A 158 2.10 27.07 -9.71
N LEU A 159 1.09 26.25 -9.39
CA LEU A 159 1.12 24.80 -9.68
C LEU A 159 1.23 24.55 -11.19
N LEU A 160 0.34 25.14 -11.99
CA LEU A 160 0.33 24.96 -13.46
C LEU A 160 1.67 25.39 -14.08
N HIS A 161 2.23 26.52 -13.63
CA HIS A 161 3.56 26.98 -14.07
C HIS A 161 4.67 26.00 -13.66
N THR A 162 4.64 25.47 -12.44
CA THR A 162 5.61 24.49 -11.96
C THR A 162 5.55 23.20 -12.77
N VAL A 163 4.35 22.68 -13.01
CA VAL A 163 4.12 21.52 -13.87
C VAL A 163 4.64 21.78 -15.28
N ALA A 164 4.37 22.97 -15.84
CA ALA A 164 4.79 23.31 -17.20
C ALA A 164 6.31 23.49 -17.39
N THR A 165 7.04 23.81 -16.32
CA THR A 165 8.48 24.10 -16.36
C THR A 165 9.34 22.97 -15.79
N THR A 166 8.75 22.03 -15.05
CA THR A 166 9.47 20.87 -14.52
C THR A 166 9.80 19.89 -15.65
N PRO A 167 11.07 19.49 -15.82
CA PRO A 167 11.44 18.56 -16.87
C PRO A 167 10.88 17.17 -16.59
N ILE A 168 9.96 16.72 -17.44
CA ILE A 168 9.40 15.37 -17.48
C ILE A 168 9.98 14.64 -18.71
N ASP A 169 10.42 13.40 -18.51
CA ASP A 169 11.15 12.63 -19.54
C ASP A 169 10.31 12.38 -20.81
N SER A 170 9.03 12.00 -20.68
CA SER A 170 8.12 11.93 -21.84
C SER A 170 7.41 13.26 -22.06
N LEU A 171 7.62 13.84 -23.24
CA LEU A 171 6.87 14.99 -23.72
C LEU A 171 5.37 14.71 -23.85
N SER A 172 4.97 13.50 -24.28
CA SER A 172 3.55 13.16 -24.35
C SER A 172 2.95 13.08 -22.94
N TYR A 173 3.70 12.59 -21.95
CA TYR A 173 3.25 12.55 -20.56
C TYR A 173 3.12 13.93 -19.95
N ASP A 174 4.12 14.79 -20.15
CA ASP A 174 4.09 16.20 -19.78
C ASP A 174 2.83 16.90 -20.29
N LYS A 175 2.56 16.75 -21.60
CA LYS A 175 1.38 17.34 -22.24
C LYS A 175 0.08 16.71 -21.77
N ALA A 176 0.07 15.42 -21.44
CA ALA A 176 -1.11 14.76 -20.90
C ALA A 176 -1.48 15.31 -19.51
N ILE A 177 -0.51 15.48 -18.62
CA ILE A 177 -0.75 16.06 -17.28
C ILE A 177 -1.20 17.53 -17.40
N GLN A 178 -0.49 18.36 -18.16
CA GLN A 178 -0.89 19.77 -18.37
C GLN A 178 -2.29 19.87 -18.99
N GLY A 179 -2.57 19.03 -19.99
CA GLY A 179 -3.87 18.94 -20.64
C GLY A 179 -4.97 18.50 -19.68
N TYR A 180 -4.68 17.56 -18.76
CA TYR A 180 -5.65 17.02 -17.81
C TYR A 180 -6.05 18.08 -16.79
N LEU A 181 -5.06 18.75 -16.19
CA LEU A 181 -5.29 19.85 -15.24
C LEU A 181 -6.07 21.01 -15.90
N THR A 182 -5.72 21.37 -17.13
CA THR A 182 -6.44 22.41 -17.89
C THR A 182 -7.87 21.97 -18.22
N ALA A 183 -8.07 20.70 -18.60
CA ALA A 183 -9.39 20.16 -18.91
C ALA A 183 -10.30 20.13 -17.67
N LEU A 184 -9.77 19.84 -16.49
CA LEU A 184 -10.48 19.92 -15.22
C LEU A 184 -10.98 21.35 -14.96
N LEU A 185 -10.07 22.33 -15.02
CA LEU A 185 -10.38 23.74 -14.72
C LEU A 185 -11.37 24.36 -15.72
N ARG A 186 -11.39 23.86 -16.96
CA ARG A 186 -12.26 24.37 -18.04
C ARG A 186 -13.50 23.52 -18.30
N GLY A 187 -13.76 22.51 -17.48
CA GLY A 187 -14.93 21.62 -17.65
C GLY A 187 -14.95 20.86 -18.99
N GLN A 188 -13.79 20.48 -19.55
CA GLN A 188 -13.70 19.78 -20.84
C GLN A 188 -13.87 18.26 -20.69
N THR A 189 -15.07 17.80 -20.35
CA THR A 189 -15.36 16.39 -19.97
C THR A 189 -14.85 15.37 -20.99
N ARG A 190 -15.12 15.55 -22.29
CA ARG A 190 -14.69 14.60 -23.32
C ARG A 190 -13.17 14.45 -23.39
N ARG A 191 -12.44 15.56 -23.29
CA ARG A 191 -10.98 15.55 -23.33
C ARG A 191 -10.41 14.96 -22.04
N LEU A 192 -11.05 15.23 -20.90
CA LEU A 192 -10.70 14.66 -19.61
C LEU A 192 -10.76 13.12 -19.65
N GLU A 193 -11.87 12.55 -20.14
CA GLU A 193 -12.04 11.09 -20.27
C GLU A 193 -10.96 10.46 -21.19
N ALA A 194 -10.64 11.12 -22.31
CA ALA A 194 -9.61 10.66 -23.23
C ALA A 194 -8.20 10.68 -22.59
N LEU A 195 -7.87 11.75 -21.87
CA LEU A 195 -6.61 11.90 -21.17
C LEU A 195 -6.50 10.94 -19.99
N GLU A 196 -7.59 10.69 -19.27
CA GLU A 196 -7.64 9.73 -18.16
C GLU A 196 -7.29 8.33 -18.66
N ARG A 197 -7.96 7.86 -19.71
CA ARG A 197 -7.64 6.56 -20.34
C ARG A 197 -6.18 6.49 -20.78
N TRP A 198 -5.66 7.56 -21.40
CA TRP A 198 -4.27 7.60 -21.82
C TRP A 198 -3.30 7.52 -20.64
N LEU A 199 -3.53 8.32 -19.60
CA LEU A 199 -2.71 8.37 -18.38
C LEU A 199 -2.75 7.06 -17.61
N HIS A 200 -3.86 6.33 -17.63
CA HIS A 200 -3.96 4.97 -17.06
C HIS A 200 -3.34 3.88 -17.95
N GLY A 201 -2.84 4.23 -19.15
CA GLY A 201 -2.26 3.27 -20.08
C GLY A 201 -3.29 2.37 -20.76
N GLU A 202 -4.56 2.76 -20.73
CA GLU A 202 -5.68 2.09 -21.39
C GLU A 202 -5.69 2.36 -22.90
N GLU A 203 -6.55 1.64 -23.63
CA GLU A 203 -6.73 1.89 -25.06
C GLU A 203 -7.59 3.14 -25.30
N VAL A 204 -7.01 4.10 -26.01
CA VAL A 204 -7.69 5.32 -26.46
C VAL A 204 -8.19 5.13 -27.88
N SER A 205 -9.42 5.58 -28.15
CA SER A 205 -10.04 5.49 -29.48
C SER A 205 -9.21 6.24 -30.54
N PRO A 206 -9.25 5.85 -31.83
CA PRO A 206 -8.52 6.57 -32.87
C PRO A 206 -8.95 8.04 -33.02
N GLU A 207 -10.21 8.35 -32.72
CA GLU A 207 -10.74 9.71 -32.76
C GLU A 207 -10.19 10.55 -31.62
N ASP A 208 -10.28 10.05 -30.38
CA ASP A 208 -9.78 10.77 -29.21
C ASP A 208 -8.25 10.92 -29.30
N MET A 209 -7.52 9.91 -29.79
CA MET A 209 -6.08 10.02 -30.02
C MET A 209 -5.74 11.11 -31.06
N ARG A 210 -6.62 11.41 -32.02
CA ARG A 210 -6.41 12.54 -32.95
C ARG A 210 -6.59 13.87 -32.22
N ASP A 211 -7.57 14.00 -31.33
CA ASP A 211 -7.73 15.21 -30.49
C ASP A 211 -6.53 15.40 -29.57
N LEU A 212 -6.10 14.34 -28.87
CA LEU A 212 -4.95 14.38 -27.96
C LEU A 212 -3.64 14.80 -28.65
N ARG A 213 -3.47 14.43 -29.94
CA ARG A 213 -2.32 14.89 -30.74
C ARG A 213 -2.29 16.40 -30.95
N THR A 214 -3.44 17.07 -30.96
CA THR A 214 -3.49 18.54 -31.13
C THR A 214 -2.89 19.30 -29.95
N ILE A 215 -2.85 18.66 -28.77
CA ILE A 215 -2.22 19.19 -27.55
C ILE A 215 -0.83 18.58 -27.29
N GLY A 216 -0.30 17.78 -28.22
CA GLY A 216 1.07 17.23 -28.14
C GLY A 216 1.20 15.83 -27.53
N VAL A 217 0.10 15.16 -27.20
CA VAL A 217 0.11 13.75 -26.77
C VAL A 217 0.09 12.86 -28.01
N THR A 218 1.27 12.33 -28.39
CA THR A 218 1.45 11.72 -29.72
C THR A 218 1.70 10.22 -29.70
N GLU A 219 2.31 9.71 -28.64
CA GLU A 219 2.64 8.29 -28.48
C GLU A 219 1.57 7.51 -27.72
N LYS A 220 1.54 6.18 -27.89
CA LYS A 220 0.76 5.27 -27.05
C LYS A 220 1.66 4.63 -26.00
N ILE A 221 1.14 4.40 -24.80
CA ILE A 221 1.85 3.65 -23.77
C ILE A 221 1.91 2.17 -24.16
N ASN A 222 3.11 1.61 -24.19
CA ASN A 222 3.42 0.24 -24.59
C ASN A 222 4.59 -0.31 -23.74
N LYS A 223 4.96 -1.58 -23.93
CA LYS A 223 6.00 -2.22 -23.12
C LYS A 223 7.35 -1.48 -23.18
N ASN A 224 7.71 -0.92 -24.32
CA ASN A 224 9.03 -0.33 -24.55
C ASN A 224 9.18 1.06 -23.92
N ASN A 225 8.07 1.78 -23.68
CA ASN A 225 8.10 3.10 -23.05
C ASN A 225 7.46 3.12 -21.65
N ALA A 226 7.01 1.99 -21.12
CA ALA A 226 6.33 1.92 -19.81
C ALA A 226 7.22 2.45 -18.66
N PHE A 227 8.51 2.10 -18.63
CA PHE A 227 9.43 2.66 -17.64
C PHE A 227 9.61 4.16 -17.78
N LYS A 228 9.66 4.67 -19.03
CA LYS A 228 9.68 6.11 -19.29
C LYS A 228 8.43 6.80 -18.73
N MET A 229 7.26 6.17 -18.84
CA MET A 229 6.02 6.67 -18.25
C MET A 229 6.04 6.62 -16.72
N LEU A 230 6.57 5.55 -16.11
CA LEU A 230 6.72 5.45 -14.66
C LEU A 230 7.68 6.52 -14.10
N ARG A 231 8.80 6.76 -14.79
CA ARG A 231 9.71 7.87 -14.48
C ARG A 231 9.00 9.22 -14.61
N SER A 232 8.24 9.41 -15.68
CA SER A 232 7.47 10.63 -15.93
C SER A 232 6.42 10.86 -14.83
N LEU A 233 5.78 9.80 -14.33
CA LEU A 233 4.90 9.85 -13.17
C LEU A 233 5.64 10.31 -11.90
N CYS A 234 6.82 9.76 -11.62
CA CYS A 234 7.63 10.19 -10.45
C CYS A 234 7.98 11.68 -10.53
N GLN A 235 8.35 12.16 -11.72
CA GLN A 235 8.64 13.58 -11.96
C GLN A 235 7.39 14.46 -11.83
N ALA A 236 6.25 14.02 -12.40
CA ALA A 236 4.99 14.72 -12.32
C ALA A 236 4.49 14.84 -10.87
N VAL A 237 4.57 13.77 -10.08
CA VAL A 237 4.23 13.78 -8.65
C VAL A 237 5.04 14.84 -7.88
N ARG A 238 6.34 14.96 -8.16
CA ARG A 238 7.16 16.03 -7.57
C ARG A 238 6.78 17.42 -8.08
N ALA A 239 6.47 17.56 -9.37
CA ALA A 239 5.99 18.81 -9.95
C ALA A 239 4.66 19.27 -9.34
N LEU A 240 3.83 18.32 -8.88
CA LEU A 240 2.57 18.56 -8.18
C LEU A 240 2.75 18.97 -6.70
N GLY A 241 4.00 19.08 -6.23
CA GLY A 241 4.34 19.52 -4.88
C GLY A 241 4.44 18.39 -3.83
N TYR A 242 4.49 17.13 -4.24
CA TYR A 242 4.77 16.00 -3.35
C TYR A 242 6.27 15.75 -3.23
N THR A 243 6.71 15.27 -2.07
CA THR A 243 8.12 14.97 -1.79
C THR A 243 8.65 13.83 -2.69
N GLY A 244 7.80 12.85 -3.00
CA GLY A 244 8.15 11.69 -3.81
C GLY A 244 6.96 10.73 -3.96
N LEU A 245 7.25 9.52 -4.45
CA LEU A 245 6.24 8.49 -4.73
C LEU A 245 6.62 7.17 -4.05
N ALA A 246 5.76 6.67 -3.18
CA ALA A 246 5.87 5.31 -2.64
C ALA A 246 5.03 4.33 -3.47
N LEU A 247 5.66 3.27 -3.94
CA LEU A 247 5.10 2.23 -4.78
C LEU A 247 5.13 0.93 -3.98
N LEU A 248 3.98 0.56 -3.44
CA LEU A 248 3.83 -0.53 -2.49
C LEU A 248 3.11 -1.69 -3.18
N PHE A 249 3.80 -2.81 -3.30
CA PHE A 249 3.37 -3.97 -4.06
C PHE A 249 3.11 -5.13 -3.11
N ASP A 250 1.84 -5.53 -2.98
CA ASP A 250 1.38 -6.59 -2.08
C ASP A 250 1.09 -7.90 -2.85
N GLU A 251 0.99 -9.03 -2.16
CA GLU A 251 0.70 -10.38 -2.73
C GLU A 251 1.78 -11.01 -3.66
N GLY A 252 3.06 -10.86 -3.35
CA GLY A 252 4.13 -11.59 -4.05
C GLY A 252 4.10 -13.12 -3.89
N ASP A 253 3.31 -13.66 -2.96
CA ASP A 253 3.19 -15.11 -2.73
C ASP A 253 2.71 -15.87 -3.98
N ARG A 254 1.94 -15.19 -4.85
CA ARG A 254 1.46 -15.75 -6.12
C ARG A 254 2.50 -15.74 -7.25
N MET A 255 3.65 -15.06 -7.09
CA MET A 255 4.79 -15.20 -8.03
C MET A 255 5.33 -16.63 -8.02
N LEU A 256 5.25 -17.34 -6.89
CA LEU A 256 5.65 -18.74 -6.78
C LEU A 256 4.79 -19.67 -7.64
N SER A 257 3.56 -19.27 -7.93
CA SER A 257 2.61 -20.05 -8.73
C SER A 257 2.87 -19.95 -10.24
N ILE A 258 3.71 -19.00 -10.65
CA ILE A 258 4.02 -18.73 -12.05
C ILE A 258 5.31 -19.48 -12.40
N GLY A 259 5.21 -20.54 -13.21
CA GLY A 259 6.37 -21.30 -13.68
C GLY A 259 6.90 -20.86 -15.05
N GLY A 260 8.11 -21.32 -15.38
CA GLY A 260 8.65 -21.25 -16.74
C GLY A 260 8.98 -19.84 -17.23
N LYS A 261 8.50 -19.48 -18.44
CA LYS A 261 8.87 -18.22 -19.11
C LYS A 261 8.35 -16.97 -18.38
N ALA A 262 7.18 -17.08 -17.74
CA ALA A 262 6.59 -15.97 -17.02
C ALA A 262 7.33 -15.70 -15.69
N GLU A 263 7.81 -16.74 -14.99
CA GLU A 263 8.71 -16.61 -13.82
C GLU A 263 9.96 -15.82 -14.20
N LYS A 264 10.61 -16.20 -15.32
CA LYS A 264 11.80 -15.52 -15.82
C LYS A 264 11.55 -14.06 -16.17
N THR A 265 10.47 -13.77 -16.90
CA THR A 265 10.15 -12.38 -17.28
C THR A 265 9.87 -11.52 -16.04
N ALA A 266 9.21 -12.10 -15.04
CA ALA A 266 8.93 -11.44 -13.77
C ALA A 266 10.21 -11.06 -13.00
N THR A 267 11.16 -12.00 -12.89
CA THR A 267 12.43 -11.75 -12.22
C THR A 267 13.33 -10.79 -13.00
N ASP A 268 13.30 -10.85 -14.34
CA ASP A 268 13.98 -9.89 -15.21
C ASP A 268 13.42 -8.47 -15.04
N ASN A 269 12.10 -8.32 -14.96
CA ASN A 269 11.44 -7.03 -14.72
C ASN A 269 11.74 -6.49 -13.31
N LEU A 270 11.73 -7.35 -12.28
CA LEU A 270 12.09 -6.95 -10.92
C LEU A 270 13.54 -6.45 -10.85
N ARG A 271 14.47 -7.16 -11.52
CA ARG A 271 15.86 -6.71 -11.65
C ARG A 271 15.94 -5.36 -12.35
N GLU A 272 15.19 -5.16 -13.44
CA GLU A 272 15.16 -3.88 -14.15
C GLU A 272 14.66 -2.74 -13.24
N VAL A 273 13.59 -2.96 -12.46
CA VAL A 273 13.12 -1.97 -11.47
C VAL A 273 14.22 -1.59 -10.48
N ILE A 274 14.97 -2.57 -9.96
CA ILE A 274 16.07 -2.32 -9.02
C ILE A 274 17.17 -1.49 -9.67
N ASP A 275 17.49 -1.77 -10.93
CA ASP A 275 18.52 -1.06 -11.67
C ASP A 275 18.11 0.38 -11.95
N ARG A 276 16.85 0.60 -12.36
CA ARG A 276 16.26 1.94 -12.57
C ARG A 276 16.19 2.77 -11.30
N CYS A 277 15.96 2.15 -10.14
CA CYS A 277 16.04 2.86 -8.87
C CYS A 277 17.43 3.46 -8.59
N ARG A 278 18.50 2.87 -9.14
CA ARG A 278 19.87 3.40 -8.99
C ARG A 278 20.20 4.48 -10.01
N GLU A 279 19.44 4.56 -11.10
CA GLU A 279 19.75 5.42 -12.24
C GLU A 279 18.82 6.63 -12.30
N ASP A 280 17.50 6.42 -12.36
CA ASP A 280 16.62 7.42 -12.96
C ASP A 280 15.16 7.50 -12.48
N LEU A 281 14.84 7.08 -11.25
CA LEU A 281 13.50 7.19 -10.65
C LEU A 281 13.45 8.18 -9.46
N PRO A 282 13.37 9.50 -9.68
CA PRO A 282 13.60 10.48 -8.63
C PRO A 282 12.53 10.44 -7.53
N GLY A 283 12.98 10.30 -6.28
CA GLY A 283 12.12 10.31 -5.10
C GLY A 283 11.21 9.08 -4.96
N ALA A 284 11.57 7.96 -5.61
CA ALA A 284 10.74 6.75 -5.59
C ALA A 284 11.15 5.75 -4.50
N LEU A 285 10.17 5.25 -3.75
CA LEU A 285 10.31 4.09 -2.86
C LEU A 285 9.56 2.90 -3.47
N PHE A 286 10.26 1.83 -3.83
CA PHE A 286 9.65 0.58 -4.22
C PHE A 286 9.70 -0.42 -3.06
N MET A 287 8.55 -0.99 -2.70
CA MET A 287 8.47 -2.09 -1.75
C MET A 287 7.67 -3.24 -2.32
N TYR A 288 8.27 -4.43 -2.39
CA TYR A 288 7.60 -5.66 -2.82
C TYR A 288 7.49 -6.65 -1.65
N ALA A 289 6.26 -6.97 -1.26
CA ALA A 289 5.98 -8.01 -0.27
C ALA A 289 6.06 -9.39 -0.91
N VAL A 290 6.93 -10.26 -0.39
CA VAL A 290 7.19 -11.61 -0.91
C VAL A 290 7.30 -12.64 0.23
N PRO A 291 7.03 -13.93 -0.04
CA PRO A 291 7.27 -14.97 0.95
C PRO A 291 8.76 -15.32 1.03
N PRO A 292 9.24 -15.91 2.14
CA PRO A 292 10.62 -16.39 2.24
C PRO A 292 10.97 -17.39 1.13
N ASP A 293 10.01 -18.21 0.71
CA ASP A 293 10.14 -19.16 -0.39
C ASP A 293 10.57 -18.50 -1.71
N PHE A 294 10.18 -17.24 -1.98
CA PHE A 294 10.63 -16.53 -3.17
C PHE A 294 12.16 -16.34 -3.16
N LEU A 295 12.72 -15.96 -2.01
CA LEU A 295 14.17 -15.79 -1.84
C LEU A 295 14.92 -17.12 -1.84
N ASN A 296 14.31 -18.18 -1.31
CA ASN A 296 14.95 -19.48 -1.14
C ASN A 296 14.87 -20.36 -2.39
N THR A 297 13.82 -20.21 -3.21
CA THR A 297 13.54 -21.12 -4.34
C THR A 297 13.56 -20.43 -5.70
N VAL A 298 13.07 -19.19 -5.81
CA VAL A 298 12.98 -18.48 -7.09
C VAL A 298 14.26 -17.69 -7.36
N VAL A 299 14.64 -16.80 -6.46
CA VAL A 299 15.82 -15.92 -6.62
C VAL A 299 17.11 -16.68 -6.97
N PRO A 300 17.45 -17.83 -6.37
CA PRO A 300 18.68 -18.56 -6.69
C PRO A 300 18.73 -19.10 -8.12
N LYS A 301 17.58 -19.27 -8.79
CA LYS A 301 17.51 -19.67 -10.21
C LYS A 301 17.93 -18.52 -11.14
N TYR A 302 17.92 -17.27 -10.66
CA TYR A 302 18.14 -16.06 -11.46
C TYR A 302 19.31 -15.24 -10.91
N PRO A 303 20.57 -15.56 -11.28
CA PRO A 303 21.77 -14.94 -10.71
C PRO A 303 21.80 -13.41 -10.80
N ALA A 304 21.26 -12.82 -11.88
CA ALA A 304 21.24 -11.38 -12.07
C ALA A 304 20.34 -10.65 -11.06
N LEU A 305 19.20 -11.25 -10.69
CA LEU A 305 18.34 -10.74 -9.63
C LEU A 305 18.98 -11.02 -8.27
N GLN A 306 19.53 -12.23 -8.06
CA GLN A 306 20.18 -12.63 -6.82
C GLN A 306 21.27 -11.65 -6.41
N GLN A 307 22.16 -11.25 -7.32
CA GLN A 307 23.20 -10.27 -7.05
C GLN A 307 22.68 -8.89 -6.59
N ARG A 308 21.44 -8.55 -6.93
CA ARG A 308 20.81 -7.27 -6.58
C ARG A 308 20.08 -7.31 -5.25
N VAL A 309 19.54 -8.48 -4.87
CA VAL A 309 18.72 -8.64 -3.66
C VAL A 309 19.46 -9.36 -2.53
N GLN A 310 20.53 -10.09 -2.80
CA GLN A 310 21.30 -10.79 -1.77
C GLN A 310 21.98 -9.80 -0.84
N ALA A 311 21.87 -10.04 0.47
CA ALA A 311 22.53 -9.26 1.49
C ALA A 311 23.01 -10.17 2.62
N ALA A 312 24.10 -9.78 3.27
CA ALA A 312 24.64 -10.52 4.42
C ALA A 312 23.74 -10.43 5.66
N ASN A 313 23.03 -9.32 5.81
CA ASN A 313 22.10 -9.06 6.91
C ASN A 313 20.85 -8.36 6.39
N TYR A 314 19.75 -8.49 7.11
CA TYR A 314 18.50 -7.78 6.84
C TYR A 314 18.61 -6.27 7.10
N PHE A 315 17.61 -5.56 6.61
CA PHE A 315 17.40 -4.15 6.82
C PHE A 315 17.16 -3.87 8.31
N SER A 316 17.86 -2.88 8.82
CA SER A 316 17.72 -2.42 10.19
C SER A 316 18.17 -0.98 10.30
N ARG A 317 18.04 -0.40 11.49
CA ARG A 317 18.59 0.94 11.77
C ARG A 317 20.11 1.01 11.56
N SER A 318 20.86 -0.05 11.84
CA SER A 318 22.31 -0.09 11.65
C SER A 318 22.73 -0.52 10.25
N ASN A 319 21.81 -1.13 9.49
CA ASN A 319 22.04 -1.54 8.11
C ASN A 319 20.87 -1.10 7.22
N PRO A 320 20.71 0.22 6.96
CA PRO A 320 19.60 0.70 6.15
C PRO A 320 19.73 0.28 4.68
N PHE A 321 20.93 -0.08 4.21
CA PHE A 321 21.18 -0.36 2.79
C PHE A 321 20.67 -1.73 2.32
N SER A 322 20.42 -2.67 3.24
CA SER A 322 19.95 -4.00 2.86
C SER A 322 18.63 -3.91 2.08
N PRO A 323 18.52 -4.57 0.91
CA PRO A 323 17.29 -4.59 0.14
C PRO A 323 16.21 -5.47 0.80
N GLN A 324 16.53 -6.30 1.80
CA GLN A 324 15.56 -7.22 2.40
C GLN A 324 15.14 -6.74 3.80
N ILE A 325 13.84 -6.55 4.01
CA ILE A 325 13.20 -6.30 5.31
C ILE A 325 12.57 -7.60 5.75
N ASP A 326 12.91 -8.08 6.94
CA ASP A 326 12.38 -9.32 7.49
C ASP A 326 11.32 -9.04 8.55
N LEU A 327 10.13 -9.61 8.39
CA LEU A 327 9.01 -9.47 9.31
C LEU A 327 8.87 -10.64 10.30
N GLU A 328 9.77 -11.62 10.24
CA GLU A 328 9.87 -12.69 11.24
C GLU A 328 10.71 -12.25 12.44
N HIS A 329 11.71 -11.39 12.21
CA HIS A 329 12.58 -10.85 13.25
C HIS A 329 12.19 -9.41 13.62
N LEU A 330 11.17 -9.31 14.46
CA LEU A 330 10.61 -8.05 14.97
C LEU A 330 11.31 -7.54 16.24
N ASP A 331 10.97 -6.32 16.65
CA ASP A 331 11.53 -5.63 17.83
C ASP A 331 11.27 -6.38 19.14
N VAL A 332 10.19 -7.15 19.18
CA VAL A 332 9.72 -7.89 20.34
C VAL A 332 9.48 -9.36 19.97
N PRO A 333 9.62 -10.30 20.93
CA PRO A 333 9.26 -11.68 20.72
C PRO A 333 7.78 -11.82 20.31
N ASP A 334 7.47 -12.88 19.57
CA ASP A 334 6.12 -13.08 19.02
C ASP A 334 5.03 -13.23 20.11
N GLU A 335 5.40 -13.70 21.31
CA GLU A 335 4.56 -13.66 22.52
C GLU A 335 4.10 -12.25 22.87
N GLU A 336 5.07 -11.35 23.06
CA GLU A 336 4.84 -9.97 23.44
C GLU A 336 4.13 -9.20 22.32
N LEU A 337 4.40 -9.55 21.06
CA LEU A 337 3.76 -8.95 19.89
C LEU A 337 2.24 -9.10 19.93
N LEU A 338 1.73 -10.33 20.08
CA LEU A 338 0.29 -10.59 20.08
C LEU A 338 -0.40 -9.88 21.25
N GLU A 339 0.23 -9.91 22.43
CA GLU A 339 -0.29 -9.21 23.59
C GLU A 339 -0.33 -7.70 23.39
N GLN A 340 0.74 -7.09 22.86
CA GLN A 340 0.76 -5.66 22.54
C GLN A 340 -0.33 -5.28 21.52
N ILE A 341 -0.59 -6.12 20.51
CA ILE A 341 -1.70 -5.91 19.58
C ILE A 341 -3.03 -5.93 20.34
N GLY A 342 -3.24 -6.93 21.20
CA GLY A 342 -4.43 -7.04 22.04
C GLY A 342 -4.64 -5.81 22.93
N TYR A 343 -3.59 -5.36 23.63
CA TYR A 343 -3.65 -4.19 24.49
C TYR A 343 -3.94 -2.90 23.72
N ARG A 344 -3.47 -2.77 22.47
CA ARG A 344 -3.79 -1.61 21.61
C ARG A 344 -5.20 -1.70 21.02
N LEU A 345 -5.71 -2.89 20.73
CA LEU A 345 -7.05 -3.10 20.19
C LEU A 345 -8.16 -2.94 21.22
N LEU A 346 -7.94 -3.31 22.48
CA LEU A 346 -8.96 -3.22 23.53
C LEU A 346 -9.61 -1.82 23.65
N PRO A 347 -8.86 -0.71 23.81
CA PRO A 347 -9.47 0.61 23.88
C PRO A 347 -10.13 1.05 22.57
N ILE A 348 -9.72 0.50 21.42
CA ILE A 348 -10.39 0.73 20.12
C ILE A 348 -11.74 0.01 20.09
N PHE A 349 -11.80 -1.21 20.61
CA PHE A 349 -13.04 -1.99 20.77
C PHE A 349 -14.04 -1.27 21.68
N GLU A 350 -13.59 -0.84 22.87
CA GLU A 350 -14.42 -0.09 23.82
C GLU A 350 -14.97 1.21 23.20
N LEU A 351 -14.15 1.91 22.43
CA LEU A 351 -14.56 3.12 21.72
C LEU A 351 -15.59 2.83 20.61
N ALA A 352 -15.44 1.71 19.89
CA ALA A 352 -16.29 1.32 18.77
C ALA A 352 -17.69 0.85 19.18
N TYR A 353 -17.80 0.18 20.33
CA TYR A 353 -19.03 -0.48 20.77
C TYR A 353 -19.66 0.13 22.01
N GLY A 354 -18.94 1.02 22.70
CA GLY A 354 -19.34 1.56 23.98
C GLY A 354 -19.24 0.52 25.11
N GLY A 355 -19.02 1.00 26.33
CA GLY A 355 -18.78 0.14 27.50
C GLY A 355 -17.30 -0.09 27.76
N LYS A 356 -16.99 -0.36 29.03
CA LYS A 356 -15.64 -0.73 29.47
C LYS A 356 -15.66 -2.20 29.87
N LEU A 357 -14.69 -2.95 29.39
CA LEU A 357 -14.47 -4.32 29.82
C LEU A 357 -13.55 -4.31 31.04
N ASP A 358 -13.62 -5.33 31.89
CA ASP A 358 -12.73 -5.48 33.03
C ASP A 358 -11.28 -5.66 32.55
N GLN A 359 -10.46 -4.64 32.80
CA GLN A 359 -9.09 -4.60 32.29
C GLN A 359 -8.22 -5.76 32.80
N ALA A 360 -8.40 -6.20 34.04
CA ALA A 360 -7.62 -7.30 34.61
C ALA A 360 -8.01 -8.64 33.99
N LEU A 361 -9.32 -8.86 33.83
CA LEU A 361 -9.88 -10.03 33.16
C LEU A 361 -9.45 -10.08 31.68
N GLN A 362 -9.57 -8.98 30.95
CA GLN A 362 -9.20 -8.95 29.54
C GLN A 362 -7.69 -9.09 29.33
N THR A 363 -6.87 -8.61 30.25
CA THR A 363 -5.41 -8.88 30.23
C THR A 363 -5.14 -10.39 30.32
N ALA A 364 -5.82 -11.10 31.23
CA ALA A 364 -5.71 -12.55 31.33
C ALA A 364 -6.22 -13.28 30.07
N ASN A 365 -7.33 -12.82 29.50
CA ASN A 365 -7.91 -13.37 28.27
C ASN A 365 -7.00 -13.16 27.05
N ILE A 366 -6.41 -11.97 26.91
CA ILE A 366 -5.42 -11.66 25.86
C ILE A 366 -4.24 -12.62 25.96
N HIS A 367 -3.67 -12.80 27.16
CA HIS A 367 -2.56 -13.73 27.38
C HIS A 367 -2.95 -15.18 27.03
N ALA A 368 -4.12 -15.65 27.49
CA ALA A 368 -4.61 -17.01 27.21
C ALA A 368 -4.81 -17.25 25.69
N LEU A 369 -5.43 -16.31 24.98
CA LEU A 369 -5.63 -16.40 23.54
C LEU A 369 -4.33 -16.26 22.75
N SER A 370 -3.38 -15.42 23.21
CA SER A 370 -2.04 -15.30 22.63
C SER A 370 -1.29 -16.63 22.72
N ALA A 371 -1.29 -17.26 23.90
CA ALA A 371 -0.66 -18.57 24.10
C ALA A 371 -1.30 -19.66 23.24
N ALA A 372 -2.63 -19.69 23.17
CA ALA A 372 -3.37 -20.65 22.34
C ALA A 372 -3.11 -20.46 20.84
N ALA A 373 -3.08 -19.21 20.35
CA ALA A 373 -2.79 -18.88 18.96
C ALA A 373 -1.38 -19.33 18.55
N ARG A 374 -0.38 -19.09 19.41
CA ARG A 374 1.00 -19.55 19.19
C ARG A 374 1.06 -21.08 19.18
N ALA A 375 0.43 -21.76 20.14
CA ALA A 375 0.44 -23.22 20.22
C ALA A 375 -0.21 -23.90 18.98
N ALA A 376 -1.09 -23.20 18.26
CA ALA A 376 -1.67 -23.66 17.00
C ALA A 376 -0.70 -23.59 15.78
N TYR A 377 0.61 -23.48 16.02
CA TYR A 377 1.77 -23.27 15.11
C TYR A 377 1.76 -24.03 13.75
N LEU A 378 0.90 -25.03 13.55
CA LEU A 378 0.72 -25.69 12.25
C LEU A 378 -0.15 -24.88 11.26
N ALA A 379 -0.82 -23.82 11.72
CA ALA A 379 -1.61 -22.94 10.87
C ALA A 379 -0.82 -21.67 10.53
N ILE A 380 -0.59 -21.43 9.24
CA ILE A 380 0.22 -20.36 8.64
C ILE A 380 -0.42 -18.95 8.84
N SER A 381 -1.05 -18.64 9.98
CA SER A 381 -1.63 -17.30 10.24
C SER A 381 -1.99 -16.99 11.71
N HIS A 382 -1.18 -17.41 12.69
CA HIS A 382 -1.50 -17.22 14.12
C HIS A 382 -1.83 -15.77 14.52
N ARG A 383 -1.18 -14.77 13.92
CA ARG A 383 -1.48 -13.33 14.13
C ARG A 383 -2.92 -12.98 13.72
N ARG A 384 -3.34 -13.39 12.52
CA ARG A 384 -4.70 -13.17 12.00
C ARG A 384 -5.72 -13.91 12.86
N LEU A 385 -5.41 -15.16 13.21
CA LEU A 385 -6.26 -16.02 13.99
C LEU A 385 -6.50 -15.44 15.40
N PHE A 386 -5.44 -14.96 16.05
CA PHE A 386 -5.50 -14.30 17.34
C PHE A 386 -6.41 -13.07 17.29
N VAL A 387 -6.18 -12.14 16.37
CA VAL A 387 -6.95 -10.89 16.29
C VAL A 387 -8.44 -11.15 16.05
N LYS A 388 -8.76 -12.05 15.10
CA LYS A 388 -10.15 -12.41 14.79
C LYS A 388 -10.85 -13.05 16.00
N THR A 389 -10.18 -13.98 16.66
CA THR A 389 -10.72 -14.67 17.85
C THR A 389 -10.93 -13.69 19.00
N LEU A 390 -9.97 -12.81 19.25
CA LEU A 390 -10.02 -11.81 20.32
C LEU A 390 -11.22 -10.87 20.15
N ILE A 391 -11.40 -10.31 18.95
CA ILE A 391 -12.52 -9.39 18.67
C ILE A 391 -13.87 -10.10 18.76
N THR A 392 -13.96 -11.33 18.22
CA THR A 392 -15.18 -12.14 18.30
C THR A 392 -15.55 -12.43 19.75
N GLU A 393 -14.56 -12.76 20.57
CA GLU A 393 -14.77 -13.06 21.99
C GLU A 393 -15.13 -11.81 22.80
N TRP A 394 -14.52 -10.64 22.54
CA TRP A 394 -14.95 -9.39 23.16
C TRP A 394 -16.38 -9.01 22.79
N TYR A 395 -16.79 -9.22 21.54
CA TYR A 395 -18.17 -9.00 21.13
C TYR A 395 -19.12 -9.92 21.88
N ARG A 396 -18.78 -11.21 22.02
CA ARG A 396 -19.57 -12.17 22.81
C ARG A 396 -19.67 -11.72 24.27
N GLN A 397 -18.54 -11.38 24.90
CA GLN A 397 -18.51 -10.95 26.31
C GLN A 397 -19.29 -9.65 26.55
N LYS A 398 -19.31 -8.73 25.58
CA LYS A 398 -20.15 -7.53 25.64
C LYS A 398 -21.65 -7.87 25.74
N GLU A 399 -22.12 -8.87 25.02
CA GLU A 399 -23.55 -9.23 24.97
C GLU A 399 -23.96 -10.24 26.06
N GLU A 400 -23.07 -11.17 26.42
CA GLU A 400 -23.37 -12.32 27.28
C GLU A 400 -22.74 -12.23 28.68
N GLY A 401 -21.90 -11.22 28.91
CA GLY A 401 -21.14 -11.04 30.14
C GLY A 401 -19.70 -11.55 30.06
N GLU A 402 -18.81 -10.92 30.82
CA GLU A 402 -17.39 -11.19 30.82
C GLU A 402 -17.04 -12.49 31.56
N VAL A 403 -16.13 -13.29 30.97
CA VAL A 403 -15.70 -14.58 31.51
C VAL A 403 -14.18 -14.71 31.36
N ALA A 404 -13.51 -15.26 32.38
CA ALA A 404 -12.11 -15.62 32.30
C ALA A 404 -11.92 -16.86 31.43
N LEU A 405 -11.06 -16.78 30.42
CA LEU A 405 -10.76 -17.88 29.52
C LEU A 405 -9.73 -18.82 30.14
N THR A 406 -10.12 -20.06 30.39
CA THR A 406 -9.18 -21.15 30.69
C THR A 406 -8.37 -21.50 29.43
N PRO A 407 -7.13 -22.03 29.56
CA PRO A 407 -6.31 -22.46 28.41
C PRO A 407 -7.03 -23.40 27.43
N GLU A 408 -7.89 -24.30 27.94
CA GLU A 408 -8.66 -25.26 27.14
C GLU A 408 -9.70 -24.54 26.26
N VAL A 409 -10.43 -23.59 26.85
CA VAL A 409 -11.41 -22.76 26.12
C VAL A 409 -10.72 -21.87 25.10
N ALA A 410 -9.62 -21.20 25.46
CA ALA A 410 -8.85 -20.38 24.53
C ALA A 410 -8.36 -21.19 23.33
N SER A 411 -7.87 -22.41 23.56
CA SER A 411 -7.45 -23.34 22.50
C SER A 411 -8.62 -23.77 21.60
N ALA A 412 -9.79 -24.03 22.17
CA ALA A 412 -10.98 -24.39 21.40
C ALA A 412 -11.48 -23.24 20.51
N LEU A 413 -11.47 -22.00 21.01
CA LEU A 413 -11.86 -20.81 20.25
C LEU A 413 -10.92 -20.57 19.06
N ILE A 414 -9.61 -20.63 19.28
CA ILE A 414 -8.59 -20.51 18.23
C ILE A 414 -8.76 -21.60 17.17
N ARG A 415 -8.98 -22.86 17.59
CA ARG A 415 -9.19 -23.98 16.66
C ARG A 415 -10.45 -23.79 15.81
N GLY A 416 -11.56 -23.41 16.42
CA GLY A 416 -12.82 -23.18 15.70
C GLY A 416 -12.71 -22.08 14.63
N GLN A 417 -11.95 -21.02 14.91
CA GLN A 417 -11.66 -19.98 13.91
C GLN A 417 -10.72 -20.46 12.79
N SER A 418 -9.75 -21.32 13.11
CA SER A 418 -8.85 -21.91 12.11
C SER A 418 -9.62 -22.79 11.13
N ASP A 419 -10.53 -23.63 11.62
CA ASP A 419 -11.34 -24.52 10.79
C ASP A 419 -12.26 -23.71 9.86
N ALA A 420 -12.86 -22.62 10.37
CA ALA A 420 -13.69 -21.72 9.58
C ALA A 420 -12.90 -20.97 8.49
N LEU A 421 -11.65 -20.56 8.78
CA LEU A 421 -10.79 -19.89 7.80
C LEU A 421 -10.31 -20.85 6.70
N ASN A 422 -10.00 -22.10 7.03
CA ASN A 422 -9.61 -23.12 6.06
C ASN A 422 -10.76 -23.45 5.10
N LEU A 423 -11.99 -23.58 5.61
CA LEU A 423 -13.20 -23.79 4.77
C LEU A 423 -13.45 -22.65 3.78
N LEU A 424 -13.16 -21.40 4.16
CA LEU A 424 -13.27 -20.23 3.28
C LEU A 424 -12.15 -20.19 2.23
N ALA A 425 -10.92 -20.56 2.61
CA ALA A 425 -9.79 -20.63 1.70
C ALA A 425 -9.99 -21.69 0.61
N ASP A 426 -10.51 -22.87 0.98
CA ASP A 426 -10.83 -23.95 0.05
C ASP A 426 -11.97 -23.55 -0.91
N ALA A 427 -12.97 -22.80 -0.44
CA ALA A 427 -14.06 -22.29 -1.28
C ALA A 427 -13.59 -21.23 -2.31
N GLN A 428 -12.59 -20.41 -1.98
CA GLN A 428 -12.00 -19.41 -2.89
C GLN A 428 -11.00 -20.01 -3.89
N GLN A 429 -10.51 -21.23 -3.64
CA GLN A 429 -9.62 -21.96 -4.55
C GLN A 429 -10.37 -22.87 -5.54
N SER A 430 -11.70 -23.02 -5.42
CA SER A 430 -12.49 -23.81 -6.36
C SER A 430 -12.73 -23.02 -7.65
N PRO A 431 -12.23 -23.47 -8.81
CA PRO A 431 -12.36 -22.75 -10.06
C PRO A 431 -13.78 -22.95 -10.60
N TYR A 432 -14.55 -21.87 -10.64
CA TYR A 432 -15.53 -21.69 -11.71
C TYR A 432 -14.99 -20.65 -12.69
#